data_AF-A0AB74TUH7-F1
#
_entry.id   AF-A0AB74TUH7-F1
#
_cell.length_a   1.000
_cell.length_b   1.000
_cell.length_c   1.000
_cell.angle_alpha   90.00
_cell.angle_beta   90.00
_cell.angle_gamma   90.00
#
_symmetry.space_group_name_H-M   'P 1'
#
loop_
_entity.id
_entity.type
_entity.pdbx_description
1 polymer ?
#
loop_
_entity_poly.entity_id
_entity_poly.type
_entity_poly.pdbx_seq_one_letter_code
_entity_poly.pdbx_strand_id
1 'polypeptide(L)'
;MIFQFVQSIIIPLVSIFSIFISNWLGRKGVRDDYQLKTKEQAYRTFYIPLMKLLLQANQDYMTYYWFVASNYMTDRQYIDPFNRLLTNNLEYLSPLVIPHVHNYSIKTNNAKLFFDNGQYRYEYENSLVDASDEFDIIIKLTLEQASSLANELGYPDIAAPILETFETIVDTDINYPRHLPEIYQTSHPILHE
;
A
#
# COMPACT_ATOMS: atom_id res chain seq x y z
N MET A 1 -23.16 22.93 -61.46
CA MET A 1 -22.64 21.56 -61.68
C MET A 1 -21.47 21.22 -60.74
N ILE A 2 -20.45 22.08 -60.60
CA ILE A 2 -19.31 21.86 -59.66
C ILE A 2 -19.77 21.69 -58.20
N PHE A 3 -20.73 22.50 -57.74
CA PHE A 3 -21.23 22.47 -56.35
C PHE A 3 -21.91 21.15 -55.96
N GLN A 4 -22.65 20.52 -56.88
CA GLN A 4 -23.26 19.21 -56.67
C GLN A 4 -22.19 18.11 -56.61
N PHE A 5 -21.15 18.21 -57.43
CA PHE A 5 -20.04 17.24 -57.45
C PHE A 5 -19.24 17.27 -56.13
N VAL A 6 -19.02 18.47 -55.60
CA VAL A 6 -18.35 18.68 -54.30
C VAL A 6 -19.20 18.11 -53.16
N GLN A 7 -20.52 18.32 -53.15
CA GLN A 7 -21.42 17.71 -52.15
C GLN A 7 -21.43 16.18 -52.22
N SER A 8 -21.47 15.60 -53.44
CA SER A 8 -21.48 14.14 -53.63
C SER A 8 -20.23 13.43 -53.13
N ILE A 9 -19.09 14.13 -53.00
CA ILE A 9 -17.83 13.58 -52.50
C ILE A 9 -17.65 13.86 -51.00
N ILE A 10 -17.99 15.07 -50.54
CA ILE A 10 -17.79 15.47 -49.14
C ILE A 10 -18.72 14.71 -48.20
N ILE A 11 -20.00 14.50 -48.58
CA ILE A 11 -20.99 13.81 -47.73
C ILE A 11 -20.55 12.39 -47.35
N PRO A 12 -20.14 11.51 -48.29
CA PRO A 12 -19.66 10.18 -47.93
C PRO A 12 -18.34 10.22 -47.16
N LEU A 13 -17.43 11.16 -47.46
CA LEU A 13 -16.19 11.34 -46.68
C LEU A 13 -16.47 11.70 -45.22
N VAL A 14 -17.33 12.70 -44.97
CA VAL A 14 -17.73 13.10 -43.61
C VAL A 14 -18.41 11.95 -42.88
N SER A 15 -19.23 11.16 -43.57
CA SER A 15 -19.89 9.98 -42.99
C SER A 15 -18.87 8.92 -42.58
N ILE A 16 -17.91 8.61 -43.45
CA ILE A 16 -16.83 7.66 -43.17
C ILE A 16 -15.97 8.16 -42.00
N PHE A 17 -15.53 9.42 -42.02
CA PHE A 17 -14.76 10.03 -40.93
C PHE A 17 -15.55 10.05 -39.62
N SER A 18 -16.85 10.30 -39.65
CA SER A 18 -17.71 10.27 -38.46
C SER A 18 -17.80 8.88 -37.85
N ILE A 19 -17.88 7.83 -38.67
CA ILE A 19 -17.84 6.43 -38.22
C ILE A 19 -16.50 6.12 -37.54
N PHE A 20 -15.38 6.55 -38.12
CA PHE A 20 -14.05 6.36 -37.53
C PHE A 20 -13.89 7.09 -36.20
N ILE A 21 -14.29 8.37 -36.12
CA ILE A 21 -14.22 9.17 -34.89
C ILE A 21 -15.13 8.57 -33.82
N SER A 22 -16.36 8.19 -34.17
CA SER A 22 -17.31 7.58 -33.23
C SER A 22 -16.77 6.26 -32.66
N ASN A 23 -16.23 5.38 -33.50
CA ASN A 23 -15.64 4.12 -33.06
C ASN A 23 -14.37 4.33 -32.22
N TRP A 24 -13.54 5.33 -32.56
CA TRP A 24 -12.37 5.69 -31.76
C TRP A 24 -12.75 6.25 -30.38
N LEU A 25 -13.72 7.16 -30.32
CA LEU A 25 -14.24 7.71 -29.06
C LEU A 25 -14.91 6.61 -28.21
N GLY A 26 -15.67 5.71 -28.83
CA GLY A 26 -16.28 4.57 -28.14
C GLY A 26 -15.23 3.64 -27.54
N ARG A 27 -14.20 3.26 -28.30
CA ARG A 27 -13.08 2.44 -27.79
C ARG A 27 -12.29 3.15 -26.69
N LYS A 28 -12.08 4.46 -26.82
CA LYS A 28 -11.44 5.28 -25.79
C LYS A 28 -12.28 5.28 -24.50
N GLY A 29 -13.58 5.56 -24.60
CA GLY A 29 -14.48 5.57 -23.44
C GLY A 29 -14.54 4.22 -22.71
N VAL A 30 -14.60 3.10 -23.44
CA VAL A 30 -14.56 1.76 -22.83
C VAL A 30 -13.23 1.51 -22.12
N ARG A 31 -12.11 1.93 -22.71
CA ARG A 31 -10.80 1.79 -22.07
C ARG A 31 -10.71 2.63 -20.80
N ASP A 32 -11.16 3.87 -20.85
CA ASP A 32 -11.12 4.80 -19.73
C ASP A 32 -12.00 4.29 -18.57
N ASP A 33 -13.20 3.79 -18.87
CA ASP A 33 -14.10 3.15 -17.89
C ASP A 33 -13.48 1.89 -17.27
N TYR A 34 -12.85 1.04 -18.09
CA TYR A 34 -12.16 -0.15 -17.59
C TYR A 34 -10.98 0.20 -16.66
N GLN A 35 -10.19 1.21 -17.03
CA GLN A 35 -9.10 1.70 -16.19
C GLN A 35 -9.62 2.28 -14.87
N LEU A 36 -10.69 3.07 -14.92
CA LEU A 36 -11.32 3.64 -13.73
C LEU A 36 -11.84 2.55 -12.79
N LYS A 37 -12.53 1.54 -13.32
CA LYS A 37 -13.02 0.39 -12.53
C LYS A 37 -11.89 -0.41 -11.90
N THR A 38 -10.79 -0.61 -12.63
CA THR A 38 -9.61 -1.31 -12.09
C THR A 38 -8.98 -0.53 -10.94
N LYS A 39 -8.87 0.80 -11.09
CA LYS A 39 -8.40 1.72 -10.04
C LYS A 39 -9.31 1.70 -8.81
N GLU A 40 -10.62 1.79 -9.02
CA GLU A 40 -11.61 1.71 -7.95
C GLU A 40 -11.54 0.36 -7.22
N GLN A 41 -11.37 -0.73 -7.96
CA GLN A 41 -11.21 -2.06 -7.38
C GLN A 41 -9.96 -2.12 -6.51
N ALA A 42 -8.79 -1.70 -7.02
CA ALA A 42 -7.56 -1.64 -6.24
C ALA A 42 -7.72 -0.80 -4.96
N TYR A 43 -8.37 0.36 -5.06
CA TYR A 43 -8.67 1.23 -3.91
C TYR A 43 -9.49 0.49 -2.84
N ARG A 44 -10.53 -0.23 -3.25
CA ARG A 44 -11.43 -0.95 -2.34
C ARG A 44 -10.83 -2.23 -1.75
N THR A 45 -10.03 -2.97 -2.51
CA THR A 45 -9.51 -4.29 -2.11
C THR A 45 -8.19 -4.22 -1.36
N PHE A 46 -7.36 -3.22 -1.64
CA PHE A 46 -6.04 -3.09 -1.03
C PHE A 46 -5.91 -1.85 -0.15
N TYR A 47 -6.07 -0.65 -0.73
CA TYR A 47 -5.76 0.59 -0.02
C TYR A 47 -6.69 0.88 1.16
N ILE A 48 -8.01 0.66 1.01
CA ILE A 48 -8.95 0.78 2.14
C ILE A 48 -8.62 -0.21 3.27
N PRO A 49 -8.45 -1.52 3.00
CA PRO A 49 -8.02 -2.46 4.04
C PRO A 49 -6.69 -2.10 4.70
N LEU A 50 -5.71 -1.60 3.95
CA LEU A 50 -4.44 -1.11 4.51
C LEU A 50 -4.67 0.03 5.51
N MET A 51 -5.40 1.08 5.09
CA MET A 51 -5.70 2.21 5.97
C MET A 51 -6.48 1.77 7.21
N LYS A 52 -7.42 0.82 7.08
CA LYS A 52 -8.12 0.23 8.23
C LYS A 52 -7.18 -0.49 9.18
N LEU A 53 -6.25 -1.28 8.65
CA LEU A 53 -5.25 -1.98 9.45
C LEU A 53 -4.38 -0.98 10.24
N LEU A 54 -3.91 0.08 9.60
CA LEU A 54 -3.12 1.12 10.27
C LEU A 54 -3.92 1.87 11.34
N LEU A 55 -5.16 2.26 11.04
CA LEU A 55 -6.02 2.96 12.00
C LEU A 55 -6.41 2.07 13.19
N GLN A 56 -6.57 0.76 12.97
CA GLN A 56 -6.83 -0.20 14.06
C GLN A 56 -5.66 -0.34 15.02
N ALA A 57 -4.43 -0.10 14.56
CA ALA A 57 -3.25 -0.17 15.43
C ALA A 57 -3.24 0.93 16.51
N ASN A 58 -4.11 1.95 16.45
CA ASN A 58 -3.97 3.21 17.20
C ASN A 58 -2.73 3.99 16.70
N GLN A 59 -2.82 5.32 16.70
CA GLN A 59 -1.80 6.20 16.10
C GLN A 59 -0.42 5.91 16.67
N ASP A 60 -0.35 5.51 17.94
CA ASP A 60 0.91 5.27 18.61
C ASP A 60 1.61 3.94 18.29
N TYR A 61 1.02 3.07 17.46
CA TYR A 61 1.56 1.72 17.24
C TYR A 61 1.73 1.35 15.77
N MET A 62 1.85 2.36 14.90
CA MET A 62 2.02 2.15 13.46
C MET A 62 3.43 1.70 13.06
N THR A 63 4.38 1.54 13.99
CA THR A 63 5.75 1.06 13.67
C THR A 63 5.79 -0.45 13.49
N TYR A 64 6.74 -0.96 12.69
CA TYR A 64 6.89 -2.40 12.43
C TYR A 64 6.91 -3.25 13.71
N TYR A 65 7.61 -2.82 14.75
CA TYR A 65 7.65 -3.61 15.97
C TYR A 65 6.28 -3.73 16.62
N TRP A 66 5.58 -2.62 16.84
CA TRP A 66 4.29 -2.70 17.52
C TRP A 66 3.25 -3.40 16.66
N PHE A 67 3.28 -3.15 15.36
CA PHE A 67 2.36 -3.72 14.40
C PHE A 67 2.59 -5.23 14.18
N VAL A 68 3.85 -5.67 14.20
CA VAL A 68 4.25 -7.03 13.80
C VAL A 68 5.11 -7.70 14.87
N ALA A 69 6.31 -7.17 15.12
CA ALA A 69 7.34 -7.92 15.82
C ALA A 69 7.00 -8.26 17.29
N SER A 70 6.28 -7.37 17.98
CA SER A 70 5.82 -7.55 19.36
C SER A 70 5.01 -8.83 19.55
N ASN A 71 4.22 -9.21 18.53
CA ASN A 71 3.39 -10.40 18.54
C ASN A 71 4.21 -11.70 18.44
N TYR A 72 5.43 -11.65 17.91
CA TYR A 72 6.28 -12.85 17.85
C TYR A 72 6.75 -13.34 19.22
N MET A 73 6.77 -12.46 20.23
CA MET A 73 7.06 -12.86 21.60
C MET A 73 5.92 -13.66 22.24
N THR A 74 4.67 -13.34 21.88
CA THR A 74 3.46 -13.89 22.52
C THR A 74 2.85 -15.05 21.75
N ASP A 75 2.95 -15.05 20.41
CA ASP A 75 2.37 -16.07 19.54
C ASP A 75 3.35 -16.52 18.44
N ARG A 76 3.81 -17.77 18.54
CA ARG A 76 4.69 -18.38 17.52
C ARG A 76 3.99 -18.70 16.21
N GLN A 77 2.67 -18.76 16.20
CA GLN A 77 1.89 -18.95 14.99
C GLN A 77 1.34 -17.63 14.45
N TYR A 78 1.77 -16.49 15.01
CA TYR A 78 1.36 -15.18 14.53
C TYR A 78 1.59 -15.06 13.03
N ILE A 79 0.51 -14.70 12.34
CA ILE A 79 0.48 -14.43 10.92
C ILE A 79 0.42 -12.92 10.77
N ASP A 80 1.49 -12.36 10.22
CA ASP A 80 1.56 -10.93 9.92
C ASP A 80 0.41 -10.51 8.98
N PRO A 81 -0.56 -9.71 9.48
CA PRO A 81 -1.71 -9.29 8.69
C PRO A 81 -1.32 -8.33 7.58
N PHE A 82 -0.23 -7.57 7.72
CA PHE A 82 0.27 -6.67 6.69
C PHE A 82 0.91 -7.46 5.55
N ASN A 83 1.79 -8.41 5.85
CA ASN A 83 2.35 -9.29 4.82
C ASN A 83 1.26 -10.07 4.07
N ARG A 84 0.24 -10.57 4.79
CA ARG A 84 -0.91 -11.23 4.17
C ARG A 84 -1.70 -10.28 3.26
N LEU A 85 -1.90 -9.03 3.66
CA LEU A 85 -2.58 -8.04 2.81
C LEU A 85 -1.79 -7.81 1.51
N LEU A 86 -0.47 -7.60 1.61
CA LEU A 86 0.41 -7.35 0.47
C LEU A 86 0.41 -8.52 -0.51
N THR A 87 0.62 -9.73 0.01
CA THR A 87 0.71 -10.96 -0.82
C THR A 87 -0.60 -11.34 -1.49
N ASN A 88 -1.74 -11.06 -0.85
CA ASN A 88 -3.08 -11.32 -1.42
C ASN A 88 -3.53 -10.27 -2.45
N ASN A 89 -2.80 -9.16 -2.60
CA ASN A 89 -3.17 -8.05 -3.48
C ASN A 89 -2.01 -7.62 -4.40
N LEU A 90 -1.07 -8.52 -4.70
CA LEU A 90 0.12 -8.23 -5.52
C LEU A 90 -0.25 -7.60 -6.88
N GLU A 91 -1.38 -7.98 -7.45
CA GLU A 91 -1.89 -7.46 -8.73
C GLU A 91 -2.27 -5.97 -8.69
N TYR A 92 -2.48 -5.41 -7.49
CA TYR A 92 -2.87 -4.01 -7.28
C TYR A 92 -1.73 -3.15 -6.78
N LEU A 93 -0.58 -3.74 -6.44
CA LEU A 93 0.57 -3.01 -5.94
C LEU A 93 1.30 -2.31 -7.08
N SER A 94 1.83 -1.12 -6.78
CA SER A 94 2.72 -0.43 -7.68
C SER A 94 4.00 -1.25 -7.93
N PRO A 95 4.54 -1.25 -9.17
CA PRO A 95 5.84 -1.84 -9.46
C PRO A 95 6.98 -1.32 -8.58
N LEU A 96 6.86 -0.11 -8.02
CA LEU A 96 7.83 0.45 -7.09
C LEU A 96 7.79 -0.23 -5.71
N VAL A 97 6.63 -0.77 -5.31
CA VAL A 97 6.41 -1.38 -3.99
C VAL A 97 6.79 -2.87 -4.00
N ILE A 98 6.60 -3.56 -5.13
CA ILE A 98 6.79 -5.03 -5.24
C ILE A 98 8.17 -5.51 -4.75
N PRO A 99 9.31 -4.87 -5.10
CA PRO A 99 10.62 -5.31 -4.61
C PRO A 99 10.73 -5.28 -3.08
N HIS A 100 10.16 -4.25 -2.47
CA HIS A 100 10.14 -4.08 -1.02
C HIS A 100 9.28 -5.13 -0.35
N VAL A 101 8.12 -5.50 -0.93
CA VAL A 101 7.25 -6.58 -0.39
C VAL A 101 7.97 -7.92 -0.32
N HIS A 102 8.76 -8.25 -1.35
CA HIS A 102 9.54 -9.47 -1.36
C HIS A 102 10.60 -9.47 -0.25
N ASN A 103 11.36 -8.38 -0.14
CA ASN A 103 12.38 -8.24 0.90
C ASN A 103 11.73 -8.28 2.30
N TYR A 104 10.70 -7.48 2.52
CA TYR A 104 9.91 -7.44 3.74
C TYR A 104 9.48 -8.84 4.18
N SER A 105 8.92 -9.64 3.26
CA SER A 105 8.48 -11.01 3.55
C SER A 105 9.62 -11.90 4.06
N ILE A 106 10.78 -11.83 3.41
CA ILE A 106 11.96 -12.63 3.80
C ILE A 106 12.51 -12.16 5.14
N LYS A 107 12.70 -10.84 5.29
CA LYS A 107 13.30 -10.23 6.47
C LYS A 107 12.41 -10.43 7.70
N THR A 108 11.10 -10.26 7.56
CA THR A 108 10.12 -10.51 8.63
C THR A 108 10.13 -11.97 9.09
N ASN A 109 10.20 -12.93 8.16
CA ASN A 109 10.30 -14.35 8.52
C ASN A 109 11.59 -14.66 9.30
N ASN A 110 12.71 -14.03 8.93
CA ASN A 110 13.97 -14.18 9.67
C ASN A 110 13.94 -13.43 11.00
N ALA A 111 13.35 -12.23 11.04
CA ALA A 111 13.18 -11.41 12.22
C ALA A 111 12.36 -12.13 13.29
N LYS A 112 11.42 -13.01 12.92
CA LYS A 112 10.72 -13.86 13.88
C LYS A 112 11.66 -14.74 14.71
N LEU A 113 12.76 -15.21 14.11
CA LEU A 113 13.76 -16.05 14.79
C LEU A 113 14.53 -15.27 15.85
N PHE A 114 14.51 -13.94 15.80
CA PHE A 114 15.06 -13.09 16.85
C PHE A 114 14.36 -13.32 18.19
N PHE A 115 13.06 -13.66 18.21
CA PHE A 115 12.22 -13.81 19.42
C PHE A 115 12.03 -15.29 19.84
N ASP A 116 13.10 -16.09 19.88
CA ASP A 116 13.00 -17.54 20.10
C ASP A 116 13.01 -17.95 21.58
N ASN A 117 11.97 -18.68 22.02
CA ASN A 117 11.85 -19.24 23.38
C ASN A 117 12.03 -18.23 24.54
N GLY A 118 11.61 -16.97 24.36
CA GLY A 118 11.79 -15.92 25.39
C GLY A 118 13.24 -15.47 25.57
N GLN A 119 14.10 -15.82 24.60
CA GLN A 119 15.47 -15.34 24.47
C GLN A 119 15.59 -14.57 23.17
N TYR A 120 16.56 -13.65 23.12
CA TYR A 120 16.83 -12.86 21.94
C TYR A 120 18.02 -13.44 21.19
N ARG A 121 17.80 -13.78 19.92
CA ARG A 121 18.82 -14.33 19.03
C ARG A 121 19.42 -13.23 18.17
N TYR A 122 20.41 -12.54 18.75
CA TYR A 122 21.05 -11.36 18.17
C TYR A 122 21.62 -11.59 16.75
N GLU A 123 21.90 -12.84 16.36
CA GLU A 123 22.29 -13.13 14.97
C GLU A 123 21.20 -12.77 13.93
N TYR A 124 19.94 -12.55 14.36
CA TYR A 124 18.83 -12.10 13.51
C TYR A 124 18.48 -10.61 13.69
N GLU A 125 19.22 -9.85 14.50
CA GLU A 125 18.96 -8.43 14.72
C GLU A 125 18.93 -7.64 13.40
N ASN A 126 19.89 -7.88 12.50
CA ASN A 126 19.88 -7.25 11.18
C ASN A 126 18.62 -7.57 10.37
N SER A 127 18.03 -8.76 10.53
CA SER A 127 16.77 -9.07 9.86
C SER A 127 15.58 -8.30 10.45
N LEU A 128 15.61 -8.02 11.76
CA LEU A 128 14.63 -7.14 12.42
C LEU A 128 14.77 -5.71 11.92
N VAL A 129 16.01 -5.23 11.78
CA VAL A 129 16.34 -3.90 11.21
C VAL A 129 15.78 -3.78 9.81
N ASP A 130 16.23 -4.66 8.92
CA ASP A 130 15.84 -4.63 7.52
C ASP A 130 14.33 -4.79 7.34
N ALA A 131 13.65 -5.62 8.15
CA ALA A 131 12.20 -5.78 8.08
C ALA A 131 11.46 -4.49 8.44
N SER A 132 11.95 -3.77 9.44
CA SER A 132 11.37 -2.49 9.86
C SER A 132 11.56 -1.41 8.79
N ASP A 133 12.74 -1.34 8.17
CA ASP A 133 13.01 -0.36 7.12
C ASP A 133 12.14 -0.61 5.88
N GLU A 134 12.02 -1.88 5.48
CA GLU A 134 11.16 -2.27 4.36
C GLU A 134 9.67 -2.00 4.67
N PHE A 135 9.23 -2.22 5.91
CA PHE A 135 7.88 -1.87 6.35
C PHE A 135 7.61 -0.37 6.15
N ASP A 136 8.51 0.49 6.63
CA ASP A 136 8.35 1.95 6.55
C ASP A 136 8.28 2.43 5.10
N ILE A 137 9.14 1.89 4.24
CA ILE A 137 9.14 2.21 2.80
C ILE A 137 7.80 1.81 2.16
N ILE A 138 7.32 0.59 2.42
CA ILE A 138 6.06 0.11 1.83
C ILE A 138 4.89 0.99 2.29
N ILE A 139 4.79 1.30 3.59
CA ILE A 139 3.69 2.12 4.12
C ILE A 139 3.70 3.52 3.47
N LYS A 140 4.85 4.19 3.40
CA LYS A 140 4.95 5.52 2.77
C LYS A 140 4.50 5.47 1.31
N LEU A 141 5.10 4.60 0.50
CA LEU A 141 4.80 4.49 -0.92
C LEU A 141 3.33 4.13 -1.19
N THR A 142 2.75 3.25 -0.38
CA THR A 142 1.36 2.82 -0.57
C THR A 142 0.34 3.86 -0.12
N LEU A 143 0.63 4.65 0.92
CA LEU A 143 -0.23 5.76 1.34
C LEU A 143 -0.16 6.95 0.38
N GLU A 144 1.02 7.28 -0.16
CA GLU A 144 1.16 8.27 -1.23
C GLU A 144 0.33 7.89 -2.47
N GLN A 145 0.41 6.61 -2.86
CA GLN A 145 -0.38 6.07 -3.97
C GLN A 145 -1.88 6.10 -3.67
N ALA A 146 -2.29 5.75 -2.45
CA ALA A 146 -3.67 5.83 -2.02
C ALA A 146 -4.22 7.26 -2.09
N SER A 147 -3.45 8.26 -1.64
CA SER A 147 -3.83 9.68 -1.71
C SER A 147 -4.03 10.12 -3.17
N SER A 148 -3.05 9.82 -4.03
CA SER A 148 -3.16 10.11 -5.47
C SER A 148 -4.40 9.45 -6.10
N LEU A 149 -4.61 8.17 -5.80
CA LEU A 149 -5.74 7.40 -6.34
C LEU A 149 -7.09 7.89 -5.82
N ALA A 150 -7.18 8.30 -4.56
CA ALA A 150 -8.38 8.89 -3.99
C ALA A 150 -8.78 10.17 -4.74
N ASN A 151 -7.80 11.05 -5.00
CA ASN A 151 -8.01 12.28 -5.75
C ASN A 151 -8.46 12.00 -7.20
N GLU A 152 -7.84 11.03 -7.88
CA GLU A 152 -8.25 10.61 -9.23
C GLU A 152 -9.68 10.04 -9.28
N LEU A 153 -10.10 9.31 -8.25
CA LEU A 153 -11.42 8.70 -8.14
C LEU A 153 -12.50 9.65 -7.58
N GLY A 154 -12.12 10.84 -7.11
CA GLY A 154 -13.02 11.79 -6.46
C GLY A 154 -13.45 11.35 -5.06
N TYR A 155 -12.68 10.50 -4.40
CA TYR A 155 -12.90 10.10 -3.00
C TYR A 155 -12.24 11.06 -2.03
N PRO A 156 -12.72 11.12 -0.76
CA PRO A 156 -12.00 11.82 0.29
C PRO A 156 -10.59 11.23 0.48
N ASP A 157 -9.60 12.10 0.59
CA ASP A 157 -8.23 11.70 0.84
C ASP A 157 -8.00 11.39 2.32
N ILE A 158 -8.29 10.13 2.70
CA ILE A 158 -8.07 9.61 4.05
C ILE A 158 -6.60 9.18 4.24
N ALA A 159 -5.87 8.93 3.15
CA ALA A 159 -4.51 8.44 3.21
C ALA A 159 -3.52 9.53 3.64
N ALA A 160 -3.69 10.76 3.16
CA ALA A 160 -2.83 11.89 3.51
C ALA A 160 -2.68 12.12 5.03
N PRO A 161 -3.74 12.23 5.84
CA PRO A 161 -3.57 12.42 7.29
C PRO A 161 -2.95 11.20 7.99
N ILE A 162 -3.16 9.98 7.47
CA ILE A 162 -2.50 8.76 8.00
C ILE A 162 -1.00 8.81 7.69
N LEU A 163 -0.63 9.21 6.47
CA LEU A 163 0.76 9.35 6.05
C LEU A 163 1.49 10.39 6.91
N GLU A 164 0.88 11.57 7.12
CA GLU A 164 1.47 12.62 7.96
C GLU A 164 1.70 12.12 9.41
N THR A 165 0.74 11.38 9.96
CA THR A 165 0.87 10.75 11.28
C THR A 165 2.02 9.75 11.28
N PHE A 166 2.09 8.89 10.26
CA PHE A 166 3.11 7.86 10.12
C PHE A 166 4.52 8.46 9.99
N GLU A 167 4.70 9.44 9.13
CA GLU A 167 5.97 10.15 8.94
C GLU A 167 6.41 10.84 10.22
N THR A 168 5.49 11.48 10.93
CA THR A 168 5.78 12.07 12.24
C THR A 168 6.34 11.02 13.19
N ILE A 169 5.73 9.84 13.30
CA ILE A 169 6.19 8.76 14.19
C ILE A 169 7.59 8.27 13.77
N VAL A 170 7.81 8.05 12.48
CA VAL A 170 9.09 7.58 11.93
C VAL A 170 10.19 8.61 12.19
N ASP A 171 9.93 9.90 12.03
CA ASP A 171 10.96 10.94 12.15
C ASP A 171 11.28 11.32 13.60
N THR A 172 10.31 11.17 14.51
CA THR A 172 10.42 11.62 15.90
C THR A 172 10.71 10.49 16.90
N ASP A 173 10.60 9.23 16.46
CA ASP A 173 10.78 8.03 17.30
C ASP A 173 9.86 8.00 18.54
N ILE A 174 8.70 8.66 18.45
CA ILE A 174 7.76 8.86 19.58
C ILE A 174 7.17 7.53 20.12
N ASN A 175 7.30 6.41 19.40
CA ASN A 175 6.66 5.13 19.73
C ASN A 175 7.58 3.89 19.61
N TYR A 176 8.71 3.90 20.34
CA TYR A 176 9.71 2.83 20.44
C TYR A 176 9.14 1.41 20.49
N PRO A 177 9.61 0.42 19.68
CA PRO A 177 11.02 0.17 19.42
C PRO A 177 11.41 -0.35 18.00
N ARG A 178 12.06 0.54 17.23
CA ARG A 178 13.19 0.18 16.35
C ARG A 178 14.44 -0.08 17.22
N HIS A 179 15.42 -0.96 16.99
CA HIS A 179 15.47 -2.32 16.46
C HIS A 179 16.07 -3.22 17.56
N LEU A 180 15.36 -3.31 18.67
CA LEU A 180 16.01 -3.44 19.97
C LEU A 180 16.50 -4.84 20.33
N PRO A 181 17.61 -4.94 21.11
CA PRO A 181 17.52 -4.72 22.57
C PRO A 181 18.82 -4.30 23.32
N GLU A 182 18.73 -3.92 24.60
CA GLU A 182 19.87 -4.23 25.50
C GLU A 182 19.47 -4.86 26.84
N ILE A 183 18.39 -4.36 27.44
CA ILE A 183 17.77 -4.87 28.67
C ILE A 183 16.25 -4.65 28.56
N TYR A 184 15.71 -4.85 27.35
CA TYR A 184 14.29 -4.94 26.96
C TYR A 184 13.31 -3.84 27.47
N GLN A 185 13.87 -2.73 27.96
CA GLN A 185 13.28 -1.40 28.11
C GLN A 185 12.01 -1.29 29.01
N THR A 186 12.10 -1.88 30.21
CA THR A 186 11.56 -1.55 31.56
C THR A 186 10.41 -0.57 31.88
N SER A 187 9.53 -0.13 30.99
CA SER A 187 8.19 0.32 31.44
C SER A 187 7.15 0.11 30.35
N HIS A 188 6.38 -0.96 30.50
CA HIS A 188 5.13 -1.20 29.76
C HIS A 188 4.29 0.08 29.63
N PRO A 189 3.57 0.32 28.51
CA PRO A 189 2.18 0.69 28.70
C PRO A 189 1.52 -0.56 29.26
N ILE A 190 1.22 -0.52 30.57
CA ILE A 190 0.37 -1.52 31.20
C ILE A 190 -0.89 -1.59 30.34
N LEU A 191 -1.05 -2.70 29.61
CA LEU A 191 -2.34 -3.08 29.07
C LEU A 191 -3.19 -3.41 30.30
N HIS A 192 -3.86 -2.40 30.83
CA HIS A 192 -4.94 -2.61 31.76
C HIS A 192 -6.02 -3.38 30.99
N GLU A 193 -6.33 -4.57 31.53
CA GLU A 193 -7.55 -5.33 31.24
C GLU A 193 -8.81 -4.45 31.35
#